data_AF-A0A151YVB4-F1
#
_entry.id   AF-A0A151YVB4-F1
#
_cell.length_a   1.000
_cell.length_b   1.000
_cell.length_c   1.000
_cell.angle_alpha   90.00
_cell.angle_beta   90.00
_cell.angle_gamma   90.00
#
_symmetry.space_group_name_H-M   'P 1'
#
loop_
_entity.id
_entity.type
_entity.pdbx_description
1 polymer ?
#
loop_
_entity_poly.entity_id
_entity_poly.type
_entity_poly.pdbx_seq_one_letter_code
_entity_poly.pdbx_strand_id
1 'polypeptide(L)'
;MFNKVLAGLGVGAAKVDTRLEKSTYRQGEMIKGEIFIQGGQTEQRIDEIYLYLIVRYHHEGKDQKHVISQFRITDTFEIGERESKVIPFEIEMPLDAPISTGGCPIYLKTGLDIKMAIDPKDTDGIEVLPHPLVDKVLHAAENVGFRLTSVDYAFDKFYSRHPFVQEYRMTPMGKYEEYFDDISMVFYPDHDSLDVIMTLDRKAIDLMSSMEEALNLDERLMRFTVTREELEDKENPFEERFTEIVEQYI
;
A
#
# COMPACT_ATOMS: atom_id res chain seq x y z
N MET A 1 -25.73 5.84 37.69
CA MET A 1 -25.95 6.81 36.57
C MET A 1 -24.75 7.74 36.38
N PHE A 2 -24.19 8.35 37.43
CA PHE A 2 -23.00 9.22 37.32
C PHE A 2 -21.80 8.59 36.59
N ASN A 3 -21.44 7.34 36.89
CA ASN A 3 -20.30 6.68 36.20
C ASN A 3 -20.52 6.44 34.70
N LYS A 4 -21.77 6.20 34.25
CA LYS A 4 -22.07 6.04 32.82
C LYS A 4 -21.93 7.36 32.05
N VAL A 5 -22.25 8.49 32.69
CA VAL A 5 -22.07 9.84 32.11
C VAL A 5 -20.59 10.24 32.03
N LEU A 6 -19.78 9.86 33.03
CA LEU A 6 -18.33 10.12 33.04
C LEU A 6 -17.55 9.21 32.09
N ALA A 7 -17.96 7.95 31.94
CA ALA A 7 -17.40 7.04 30.94
C ALA A 7 -17.65 7.56 29.51
N GLY A 8 -18.81 8.19 29.26
CA GLY A 8 -19.09 8.89 28.00
C GLY A 8 -18.17 10.08 27.71
N LEU A 9 -17.48 10.63 28.72
CA LEU A 9 -16.46 11.67 28.61
C LEU A 9 -15.03 11.11 28.55
N GLY A 10 -14.87 9.79 28.44
CA GLY A 10 -13.59 9.08 28.34
C GLY A 10 -12.92 8.71 29.67
N VAL A 11 -13.46 9.16 30.81
CA VAL A 11 -12.92 8.83 32.13
C VAL A 11 -13.48 7.47 32.59
N GLY A 12 -12.61 6.46 32.65
CA GLY A 12 -13.02 5.09 33.02
C GLY A 12 -13.73 4.32 31.91
N ALA A 13 -13.57 4.75 30.66
CA ALA A 13 -14.04 4.03 29.47
C ALA A 13 -13.26 2.72 29.23
N ALA A 14 -13.80 1.84 28.40
CA ALA A 14 -13.06 0.67 27.94
C ALA A 14 -11.79 1.10 27.18
N LYS A 15 -10.77 0.23 27.19
CA LYS A 15 -9.53 0.41 26.42
C LYS A 15 -9.38 -0.70 25.41
N VAL A 16 -8.70 -0.41 24.32
CA VAL A 16 -8.37 -1.35 23.25
C VAL A 16 -6.88 -1.28 22.96
N ASP A 17 -6.29 -2.42 22.66
CA ASP A 17 -4.87 -2.61 22.32
C ASP A 17 -4.79 -3.75 21.29
N THR A 18 -4.29 -3.46 20.11
CA THR A 18 -4.20 -4.38 18.98
C THR A 18 -2.78 -4.90 18.90
N ARG A 19 -2.63 -6.21 18.77
CA ARG A 19 -1.33 -6.87 18.80
C ARG A 19 -1.20 -7.72 17.56
N LEU A 20 -0.32 -7.29 16.67
CA LEU A 20 0.00 -8.00 15.45
C LEU A 20 1.07 -9.06 15.74
N GLU A 21 1.03 -10.20 15.05
CA GLU A 21 2.06 -11.25 15.18
C GLU A 21 3.44 -10.75 14.71
N LYS A 22 3.45 -9.83 13.74
CA LYS A 22 4.64 -9.17 13.21
C LYS A 22 4.32 -7.75 12.75
N SER A 23 5.36 -6.96 12.48
CA SER A 23 5.25 -5.56 12.03
C SER A 23 5.41 -5.36 10.52
N THR A 24 5.81 -6.40 9.77
CA THR A 24 6.13 -6.30 8.34
C THR A 24 5.36 -7.36 7.55
N TYR A 25 4.62 -6.91 6.53
CA TYR A 25 3.76 -7.74 5.68
C TYR A 25 3.97 -7.42 4.21
N ARG A 26 3.71 -8.37 3.31
CA ARG A 26 3.63 -8.11 1.87
C ARG A 26 2.19 -7.79 1.44
N GLN A 27 2.04 -7.06 0.33
CA GLN A 27 0.75 -6.97 -0.37
C GLN A 27 0.16 -8.38 -0.59
N GLY A 28 -1.12 -8.58 -0.29
CA GLY A 28 -1.80 -9.89 -0.35
C GLY A 28 -1.48 -10.86 0.80
N GLU A 29 -0.63 -10.49 1.75
CA GLU A 29 -0.32 -11.37 2.89
C GLU A 29 -1.42 -11.32 3.97
N MET A 30 -1.67 -12.46 4.61
CA MET A 30 -2.55 -12.52 5.79
C MET A 30 -1.93 -11.84 7.00
N ILE A 31 -2.65 -10.88 7.56
CA ILE A 31 -2.34 -10.22 8.83
C ILE A 31 -3.11 -10.93 9.93
N LYS A 32 -2.37 -11.44 10.91
CA LYS A 32 -2.90 -12.12 12.09
C LYS A 32 -2.56 -11.35 13.34
N GLY A 33 -3.48 -11.37 14.29
CA GLY A 33 -3.28 -10.70 15.56
C GLY A 33 -4.44 -10.91 16.51
N GLU A 34 -4.38 -10.16 17.60
CA GLU A 34 -5.37 -10.18 18.66
C GLU A 34 -5.74 -8.76 19.06
N ILE A 35 -7.01 -8.54 19.38
CA ILE A 35 -7.51 -7.30 19.96
C ILE A 35 -7.76 -7.56 21.44
N PHE A 36 -6.95 -6.93 22.29
CA PHE A 36 -7.11 -6.93 23.73
C PHE A 36 -8.03 -5.78 24.14
N ILE A 37 -9.06 -6.11 24.91
CA ILE A 37 -10.08 -5.15 25.36
C ILE A 37 -10.14 -5.21 26.87
N GLN A 38 -10.00 -4.05 27.50
CA GLN A 38 -10.17 -3.88 28.93
C GLN A 38 -11.44 -3.09 29.21
N GLY A 39 -12.41 -3.72 29.85
CA GLY A 39 -13.63 -3.11 30.31
C GLY A 39 -13.38 -1.95 31.28
N GLY A 40 -14.23 -0.93 31.19
CA GLY A 40 -14.14 0.28 32.00
C GLY A 40 -14.67 0.11 33.42
N GLN A 41 -15.08 1.22 34.04
CA GLN A 41 -15.67 1.26 35.39
C GLN A 41 -17.13 0.81 35.45
N THR A 42 -17.76 0.60 34.30
CA THR A 42 -19.10 0.03 34.19
C THR A 42 -19.15 -0.85 32.96
N GLU A 43 -20.09 -1.79 32.97
CA GLU A 43 -20.48 -2.55 31.78
C GLU A 43 -20.80 -1.62 30.60
N GLN A 44 -20.28 -1.99 29.43
CA GLN A 44 -20.43 -1.27 28.17
C GLN A 44 -20.84 -2.26 27.08
N ARG A 45 -21.70 -1.81 26.17
CA ARG A 45 -22.04 -2.54 24.97
C ARG A 45 -21.17 -2.04 23.83
N ILE A 46 -20.41 -2.94 23.23
CA ILE A 46 -19.61 -2.69 22.02
C ILE A 46 -20.45 -3.20 20.84
N ASP A 47 -20.82 -2.30 19.93
CA ASP A 47 -21.66 -2.67 18.79
C ASP A 47 -20.83 -3.37 17.71
N GLU A 48 -19.66 -2.82 17.36
CA GLU A 48 -18.74 -3.39 16.37
C GLU A 48 -17.28 -3.02 16.67
N ILE A 49 -16.36 -3.84 16.17
CA ILE A 49 -14.91 -3.55 16.15
C ILE A 49 -14.47 -3.40 14.70
N TYR A 50 -13.78 -2.30 14.40
CA TYR A 50 -13.21 -2.06 13.09
C TYR A 50 -11.70 -1.86 13.14
N LEU A 51 -11.03 -2.38 12.11
CA LEU A 51 -9.66 -2.03 11.77
C LEU A 51 -9.67 -1.19 10.49
N TYR A 52 -8.94 -0.08 10.50
CA TYR A 52 -8.70 0.73 9.32
C TYR A 52 -7.23 0.63 8.94
N LEU A 53 -6.95 0.21 7.71
CA LEU A 53 -5.61 0.36 7.13
C LEU A 53 -5.50 1.78 6.57
N ILE A 54 -4.58 2.57 7.12
CA ILE A 54 -4.44 3.99 6.80
C ILE A 54 -3.02 4.27 6.35
N VAL A 55 -2.89 5.03 5.27
CA VAL A 55 -1.63 5.66 4.86
C VAL A 55 -1.65 7.14 5.21
N ARG A 56 -0.52 7.66 5.66
CA ARG A 56 -0.24 9.09 5.70
C ARG A 56 0.73 9.46 4.61
N TYR A 57 0.46 10.57 3.94
CA TYR A 57 1.33 11.12 2.90
C TYR A 57 1.29 12.64 2.95
N HIS A 58 2.29 13.28 2.34
CA HIS A 58 2.35 14.73 2.19
C HIS A 58 2.02 15.11 0.75
N HIS A 59 0.99 15.94 0.56
CA HIS A 59 0.58 16.40 -0.77
C HIS A 59 0.00 17.82 -0.68
N GLU A 60 0.36 18.68 -1.65
CA GLU A 60 -0.03 20.10 -1.69
C GLU A 60 0.32 20.88 -0.40
N GLY A 61 1.49 20.61 0.18
CA GLY A 61 1.96 21.30 1.38
C GLY A 61 1.25 20.88 2.68
N LYS A 62 0.47 19.79 2.65
CA LYS A 62 -0.29 19.30 3.82
C LYS A 62 -0.12 17.81 4.03
N ASP A 63 -0.12 17.43 5.31
CA ASP A 63 -0.24 16.04 5.71
C ASP A 63 -1.69 15.57 5.51
N GLN A 64 -1.85 14.49 4.77
CA GLN A 64 -3.14 13.86 4.52
C GLN A 64 -3.16 12.43 5.10
N LYS A 65 -4.38 11.94 5.33
CA LYS A 65 -4.67 10.57 5.76
C LYS A 65 -5.66 9.98 4.79
N HIS A 66 -5.39 8.78 4.32
CA HIS A 66 -6.30 8.07 3.42
C HIS A 66 -6.53 6.65 3.91
N VAL A 67 -7.80 6.24 3.96
CA VAL A 67 -8.19 4.89 4.35
C VAL A 67 -8.06 3.99 3.13
N ILE A 68 -7.12 3.05 3.17
CA ILE A 68 -6.90 2.05 2.12
C ILE A 68 -8.00 0.99 2.15
N SER A 69 -8.30 0.49 3.35
CA SER A 69 -9.33 -0.53 3.58
C SER A 69 -9.90 -0.44 5.00
N GLN A 70 -11.11 -0.95 5.16
CA GLN A 70 -11.80 -1.11 6.43
C GLN A 70 -12.19 -2.57 6.61
N PHE A 71 -11.90 -3.12 7.78
CA PHE A 71 -12.21 -4.49 8.15
C PHE A 71 -13.12 -4.49 9.37
N ARG A 72 -14.21 -5.26 9.32
CA ARG A 72 -15.09 -5.52 10.47
C ARG A 72 -14.67 -6.82 11.11
N ILE A 73 -14.38 -6.80 12.42
CA ILE A 73 -13.82 -7.94 13.13
C ILE A 73 -14.89 -8.75 13.87
N THR A 74 -15.85 -8.08 14.49
CA THR A 74 -16.85 -8.77 15.33
C THR A 74 -18.25 -8.19 15.17
N ASP A 75 -19.21 -8.97 15.64
CA ASP A 75 -20.55 -8.50 15.98
C ASP A 75 -20.61 -7.91 17.40
N THR A 76 -21.79 -7.44 17.78
CA THR A 76 -22.07 -6.80 19.07
C THR A 76 -21.84 -7.73 20.25
N PHE A 77 -21.23 -7.20 21.33
CA PHE A 77 -21.12 -7.89 22.61
C PHE A 77 -21.08 -6.91 23.79
N GLU A 78 -21.27 -7.44 25.00
CA GLU A 78 -21.10 -6.70 26.24
C GLU A 78 -19.71 -6.99 26.84
N ILE A 79 -19.06 -5.94 27.34
CA ILE A 79 -17.85 -6.02 28.14
C ILE A 79 -18.17 -5.54 29.56
N GLY A 80 -17.97 -6.39 30.55
CA GLY A 80 -18.24 -6.13 31.95
C GLY A 80 -17.29 -5.10 32.57
N GLU A 81 -17.61 -4.66 33.79
CA GLU A 81 -16.71 -3.79 34.56
C GLU A 81 -15.38 -4.49 34.81
N ARG A 82 -14.27 -3.85 34.40
CA ARG A 82 -12.89 -4.37 34.50
C ARG A 82 -12.67 -5.75 33.88
N GLU A 83 -13.57 -6.26 33.04
CA GLU A 83 -13.38 -7.51 32.30
C GLU A 83 -12.20 -7.36 31.32
N SER A 84 -11.43 -8.42 31.13
CA SER A 84 -10.44 -8.50 30.05
C SER A 84 -10.92 -9.50 29.00
N LYS A 85 -10.92 -9.10 27.73
CA LYS A 85 -11.35 -9.93 26.61
C LYS A 85 -10.32 -9.87 25.50
N VAL A 86 -10.09 -11.02 24.86
CA VAL A 86 -9.16 -11.16 23.73
C VAL A 86 -9.95 -11.70 22.55
N ILE A 87 -9.81 -11.05 21.40
CA ILE A 87 -10.48 -11.44 20.17
C ILE A 87 -9.41 -11.63 19.09
N PRO A 88 -9.15 -12.88 18.65
CA PRO A 88 -8.24 -13.11 17.54
C PRO A 88 -8.88 -12.63 16.23
N PHE A 89 -8.06 -12.16 15.30
CA PHE A 89 -8.49 -11.79 13.97
C PHE A 89 -7.50 -12.21 12.91
N GLU A 90 -8.02 -12.33 11.69
CA GLU A 90 -7.25 -12.59 10.48
C GLU A 90 -7.88 -11.76 9.35
N ILE A 91 -7.07 -10.92 8.71
CA ILE A 91 -7.47 -10.07 7.59
C ILE A 91 -6.41 -10.16 6.49
N GLU A 92 -6.78 -9.99 5.24
CA GLU A 92 -5.82 -9.98 4.13
C GLU A 92 -5.34 -8.54 3.85
N MET A 93 -4.02 -8.35 3.69
CA MET A 93 -3.46 -7.10 3.20
C MET A 93 -3.97 -6.84 1.78
N PRO A 94 -4.64 -5.71 1.51
CA PRO A 94 -5.10 -5.41 0.16
C PRO A 94 -3.94 -5.45 -0.84
N LEU A 95 -4.15 -6.09 -1.99
CA LEU A 95 -3.13 -6.19 -3.05
C LEU A 95 -2.71 -4.81 -3.59
N ASP A 96 -3.61 -3.83 -3.48
CA ASP A 96 -3.41 -2.44 -3.88
C ASP A 96 -3.03 -1.52 -2.71
N ALA A 97 -2.74 -2.08 -1.52
CA ALA A 97 -2.17 -1.31 -0.43
C ALA A 97 -0.82 -0.74 -0.88
N PRO A 98 -0.52 0.55 -0.62
CA PRO A 98 0.79 1.09 -0.96
C PRO A 98 1.89 0.35 -0.17
N ILE A 99 3.05 0.19 -0.77
CA ILE A 99 4.26 -0.21 -0.07
C ILE A 99 4.73 0.92 0.85
N SER A 100 5.41 0.57 1.93
CA SER A 100 6.02 1.54 2.82
C SER A 100 7.23 2.19 2.14
N THR A 101 7.17 3.51 1.98
CA THR A 101 8.27 4.35 1.53
C THR A 101 8.61 5.37 2.62
N GLY A 102 9.84 5.88 2.60
CA GLY A 102 10.30 6.84 3.60
C GLY A 102 9.36 8.04 3.73
N GLY A 103 8.93 8.36 4.95
CA GLY A 103 8.09 9.53 5.22
C GLY A 103 6.58 9.34 5.03
N CYS A 104 6.12 8.18 4.54
CA CYS A 104 4.69 7.89 4.34
C CYS A 104 4.25 6.68 5.20
N PRO A 105 4.05 6.86 6.53
CA PRO A 105 3.78 5.75 7.42
C PRO A 105 2.41 5.13 7.15
N ILE A 106 2.38 3.79 7.18
CA ILE A 106 1.18 2.97 7.08
C ILE A 106 0.92 2.37 8.46
N TYR A 107 -0.35 2.34 8.87
CA TYR A 107 -0.73 1.79 10.17
C TYR A 107 -2.14 1.21 10.14
N LEU A 108 -2.37 0.25 11.04
CA LEU A 108 -3.70 -0.18 11.42
C LEU A 108 -4.21 0.72 12.53
N LYS A 109 -5.46 1.16 12.42
CA LYS A 109 -6.15 1.89 13.46
C LYS A 109 -7.38 1.11 13.90
N THR A 110 -7.44 0.83 15.20
CA THR A 110 -8.56 0.11 15.80
C THR A 110 -9.57 1.10 16.35
N GLY A 111 -10.86 0.81 16.13
CA GLY A 111 -11.97 1.52 16.75
C GLY A 111 -12.97 0.54 17.35
N LEU A 112 -13.41 0.81 18.58
CA LEU A 112 -14.56 0.15 19.18
C LEU A 112 -15.75 1.10 19.13
N ASP A 113 -16.81 0.74 18.41
CA ASP A 113 -18.05 1.54 18.39
C ASP A 113 -18.86 1.28 19.66
N ILE A 114 -18.95 2.30 20.53
CA ILE A 114 -19.67 2.22 21.80
C ILE A 114 -20.75 3.30 21.82
N LYS A 115 -22.01 2.89 21.93
CA LYS A 115 -23.14 3.82 21.97
C LYS A 115 -22.97 4.89 23.05
N MET A 116 -23.08 6.15 22.62
CA MET A 116 -23.08 7.33 23.50
C MET A 116 -21.79 7.47 24.32
N ALA A 117 -20.67 6.90 23.86
CA ALA A 117 -19.36 7.04 24.48
C ALA A 117 -18.31 7.50 23.47
N ILE A 118 -17.15 7.92 23.97
CA ILE A 118 -15.98 8.17 23.14
C ILE A 118 -15.34 6.82 22.82
N ASP A 119 -15.28 6.48 21.53
CA ASP A 119 -14.65 5.25 21.06
C ASP A 119 -13.16 5.21 21.46
N PRO A 120 -12.73 4.16 22.19
CA PRO A 120 -11.32 3.93 22.40
C PRO A 120 -10.65 3.59 21.07
N LYS A 121 -9.40 4.02 20.94
CA LYS A 121 -8.63 3.95 19.69
C LYS A 121 -7.23 3.50 19.98
N ASP A 122 -6.68 2.78 19.03
CA ASP A 122 -5.30 2.30 19.04
C ASP A 122 -4.69 2.43 17.63
N THR A 123 -3.36 2.45 17.53
CA THR A 123 -2.67 2.62 16.26
C THR A 123 -1.34 1.87 16.23
N ASP A 124 -1.24 0.95 15.27
CA ASP A 124 -0.08 0.07 15.08
C ASP A 124 0.56 0.33 13.74
N GLY A 125 1.82 0.78 13.76
CA GLY A 125 2.61 0.94 12.54
C GLY A 125 2.87 -0.41 11.87
N ILE A 126 2.72 -0.44 10.55
CA ILE A 126 3.05 -1.60 9.74
C ILE A 126 3.97 -1.20 8.60
N GLU A 127 4.92 -2.06 8.29
CA GLU A 127 5.73 -1.98 7.09
C GLU A 127 5.12 -2.88 6.02
N VAL A 128 4.86 -2.30 4.84
CA VAL A 128 4.27 -3.01 3.70
C VAL A 128 5.34 -3.17 2.63
N LEU A 129 5.67 -4.41 2.32
CA LEU A 129 6.60 -4.78 1.25
C LEU A 129 5.84 -5.03 -0.06
N PRO A 130 6.49 -4.87 -1.22
CA PRO A 130 5.88 -5.17 -2.52
C PRO A 130 5.37 -6.61 -2.61
N HIS A 131 4.40 -6.82 -3.48
CA HIS A 131 3.98 -8.16 -3.88
C HIS A 131 5.18 -8.93 -4.48
N PRO A 132 5.32 -10.25 -4.24
CA PRO A 132 6.47 -11.03 -4.77
C PRO A 132 6.66 -10.94 -6.29
N LEU A 133 5.57 -10.80 -7.07
CA LEU A 133 5.69 -10.63 -8.52
C LEU A 133 6.28 -9.27 -8.91
N VAL A 134 6.02 -8.21 -8.12
CA VAL A 134 6.61 -6.89 -8.33
C VAL A 134 8.12 -6.97 -8.15
N ASP A 135 8.59 -7.61 -7.07
CA ASP A 135 10.02 -7.82 -6.85
C ASP A 135 10.65 -8.53 -8.05
N LYS A 136 10.03 -9.60 -8.58
CA LYS A 136 10.57 -10.32 -9.73
C LYS A 136 10.66 -9.48 -11.01
N VAL A 137 9.64 -8.67 -11.31
CA VAL A 137 9.69 -7.75 -12.46
C VAL A 137 10.79 -6.72 -12.28
N LEU A 138 10.95 -6.15 -11.08
CA LEU A 138 12.02 -5.20 -10.80
C LEU A 138 13.41 -5.85 -10.97
N HIS A 139 13.62 -7.06 -10.46
CA HIS A 139 14.88 -7.79 -10.62
C HIS A 139 15.17 -8.12 -12.09
N ALA A 140 14.15 -8.50 -12.88
CA ALA A 140 14.31 -8.74 -14.30
C ALA A 140 14.73 -7.45 -15.05
N ALA A 141 14.09 -6.32 -14.74
CA ALA A 141 14.48 -5.02 -15.30
C ALA A 141 15.92 -4.64 -14.88
N GLU A 142 16.32 -4.94 -13.64
CA GLU A 142 17.69 -4.72 -13.16
C GLU A 142 18.71 -5.55 -13.94
N ASN A 143 18.43 -6.83 -14.19
CA ASN A 143 19.28 -7.72 -14.97
C ASN A 143 19.41 -7.28 -16.44
N VAL A 144 18.34 -6.72 -17.01
CA VAL A 144 18.36 -6.17 -18.38
C VAL A 144 19.23 -4.92 -18.47
N GLY A 145 19.30 -4.11 -17.41
CA GLY A 145 20.18 -2.94 -17.37
C GLY A 145 19.49 -1.68 -16.86
N PHE A 146 18.59 -1.80 -15.92
CA PHE A 146 17.99 -0.66 -15.21
C PHE A 146 18.34 -0.72 -13.72
N ARG A 147 18.05 0.35 -12.98
CA ARG A 147 18.25 0.38 -11.53
C ARG A 147 17.12 1.12 -10.85
N LEU A 148 16.45 0.49 -9.89
CA LEU A 148 15.43 1.16 -9.09
C LEU A 148 16.07 2.33 -8.33
N THR A 149 15.48 3.51 -8.51
CA THR A 149 16.00 4.76 -7.95
C THR A 149 15.04 5.33 -6.92
N SER A 150 13.73 5.29 -7.18
CA SER A 150 12.71 5.75 -6.25
C SER A 150 11.39 5.02 -6.41
N VAL A 151 10.57 5.09 -5.35
CA VAL A 151 9.15 4.73 -5.39
C VAL A 151 8.37 5.89 -4.80
N ASP A 152 7.63 6.58 -5.65
CA ASP A 152 6.98 7.85 -5.30
C ASP A 152 5.47 7.77 -5.44
N TYR A 153 4.76 8.56 -4.65
CA TYR A 153 3.32 8.73 -4.79
C TYR A 153 3.02 9.72 -5.92
N ALA A 154 2.38 9.24 -6.99
CA ALA A 154 1.91 10.08 -8.10
C ALA A 154 0.40 10.32 -7.96
N PHE A 155 -0.01 11.59 -7.98
CA PHE A 155 -1.40 12.05 -7.74
C PHE A 155 -2.11 12.52 -9.01
N ASP A 156 -1.38 12.63 -10.11
CA ASP A 156 -1.82 13.05 -11.44
C ASP A 156 -2.27 11.86 -12.32
N LYS A 157 -2.11 10.62 -11.84
CA LYS A 157 -2.51 9.40 -12.53
C LYS A 157 -3.85 8.86 -11.99
N PHE A 158 -4.87 8.80 -12.85
CA PHE A 158 -6.26 8.53 -12.46
C PHE A 158 -6.73 7.08 -12.67
N TYR A 159 -5.83 6.10 -12.62
CA TYR A 159 -6.16 4.69 -12.88
C TYR A 159 -6.27 3.83 -11.60
N SER A 160 -6.40 4.45 -10.42
CA SER A 160 -6.47 3.79 -9.11
C SER A 160 -7.76 4.18 -8.38
N ARG A 161 -8.24 3.31 -7.47
CA ARG A 161 -9.32 3.66 -6.53
C ARG A 161 -8.85 4.57 -5.40
N HIS A 162 -7.54 4.79 -5.29
CA HIS A 162 -6.91 5.69 -4.34
C HIS A 162 -6.58 7.02 -5.03
N PRO A 163 -6.42 8.13 -4.28
CA PRO A 163 -6.05 9.42 -4.86
C PRO A 163 -4.62 9.46 -5.43
N PHE A 164 -3.91 8.32 -5.40
CA PHE A 164 -2.54 8.18 -5.87
C PHE A 164 -2.32 6.79 -6.47
N VAL A 165 -1.20 6.66 -7.18
CA VAL A 165 -0.51 5.40 -7.48
C VAL A 165 0.91 5.44 -6.92
N GLN A 166 1.56 4.28 -6.82
CA GLN A 166 3.01 4.23 -6.59
C GLN A 166 3.74 4.01 -7.91
N GLU A 167 4.59 4.96 -8.25
CA GLU A 167 5.44 4.92 -9.43
C GLU A 167 6.84 4.46 -9.03
N TYR A 168 7.30 3.37 -9.65
CA TYR A 168 8.63 2.81 -9.47
C TYR A 168 9.51 3.34 -10.59
N ARG A 169 10.41 4.26 -10.27
CA ARG A 169 11.32 4.87 -11.25
C ARG A 169 12.64 4.13 -11.29
N MET A 170 13.08 3.79 -12.50
CA MET A 170 14.34 3.11 -12.73
C MET A 170 15.17 3.85 -13.77
N THR A 171 16.43 4.11 -13.47
CA THR A 171 17.37 4.74 -14.42
C THR A 171 18.07 3.67 -15.26
N PRO A 172 18.32 3.91 -16.55
CA PRO A 172 19.07 2.98 -17.39
C PRO A 172 20.54 2.90 -16.96
N MET A 173 21.16 1.77 -17.28
CA MET A 173 22.57 1.45 -17.05
C MET A 173 23.20 0.91 -18.34
N GLY A 174 24.48 1.19 -18.57
CA GLY A 174 25.22 0.63 -19.70
C GLY A 174 24.65 1.06 -21.06
N LYS A 175 24.31 0.11 -21.94
CA LYS A 175 23.89 0.41 -23.32
C LYS A 175 22.62 1.27 -23.41
N TYR A 176 21.77 1.25 -22.39
CA TYR A 176 20.52 2.01 -22.38
C TYR A 176 20.67 3.46 -21.94
N GLU A 177 21.83 3.84 -21.36
CA GLU A 177 22.09 5.23 -20.92
C GLU A 177 22.07 6.24 -22.08
N GLU A 178 22.29 5.80 -23.32
CA GLU A 178 22.29 6.66 -24.50
C GLU A 178 20.88 6.93 -25.04
N TYR A 179 19.88 6.13 -24.66
CA TYR A 179 18.55 6.14 -25.29
C TYR A 179 17.44 6.66 -24.37
N PHE A 180 17.54 6.39 -23.07
CA PHE A 180 16.50 6.71 -22.10
C PHE A 180 17.04 7.62 -21.00
N ASP A 181 16.15 8.44 -20.44
CA ASP A 181 16.41 9.18 -19.20
C ASP A 181 15.97 8.34 -18.00
N ASP A 182 14.74 7.83 -18.03
CA ASP A 182 14.24 6.82 -17.09
C ASP A 182 13.12 5.96 -17.67
N ILE A 183 12.80 4.89 -16.95
CA ILE A 183 11.56 4.16 -17.10
C ILE A 183 10.79 4.25 -15.78
N SER A 184 9.47 4.25 -15.88
CA SER A 184 8.62 4.21 -14.70
C SER A 184 7.56 3.13 -14.84
N MET A 185 7.27 2.44 -13.74
CA MET A 185 6.28 1.37 -13.70
C MET A 185 5.28 1.60 -12.58
N VAL A 186 4.01 1.34 -12.89
CA VAL A 186 2.94 1.25 -11.90
C VAL A 186 2.38 -0.16 -11.96
N PHE A 187 2.30 -0.78 -10.79
CA PHE A 187 1.96 -2.19 -10.63
C PHE A 187 0.56 -2.37 -10.03
N TYR A 188 -0.19 -3.31 -10.58
CA TYR A 188 -1.49 -3.75 -10.05
C TYR A 188 -1.43 -5.27 -9.84
N PRO A 189 -1.01 -5.72 -8.65
CA PRO A 189 -0.93 -7.13 -8.33
C PRO A 189 -2.32 -7.79 -8.28
N ASP A 190 -2.40 -9.00 -8.82
CA ASP A 190 -3.46 -9.98 -8.59
C ASP A 190 -2.81 -11.24 -7.94
N HIS A 191 -3.59 -12.25 -7.60
CA HIS A 191 -3.10 -13.47 -6.96
C HIS A 191 -2.08 -14.25 -7.82
N ASP A 192 -2.29 -14.32 -9.14
CA ASP A 192 -1.46 -15.10 -10.08
C ASP A 192 -0.91 -14.29 -11.27
N SER A 193 -1.20 -13.00 -11.31
CA SER A 193 -0.75 -12.10 -12.37
C SER A 193 -0.40 -10.72 -11.82
N LEU A 194 0.29 -9.94 -12.64
CA LEU A 194 0.68 -8.59 -12.35
C LEU A 194 0.43 -7.74 -13.60
N ASP A 195 -0.51 -6.81 -13.51
CA ASP A 195 -0.69 -5.81 -14.56
C ASP A 195 0.32 -4.68 -14.34
N VAL A 196 1.00 -4.29 -15.41
CA VAL A 196 2.04 -3.27 -15.43
C VAL A 196 1.66 -2.19 -16.41
N ILE A 197 1.62 -0.95 -15.93
CA ILE A 197 1.64 0.24 -16.78
C ILE A 197 3.06 0.77 -16.73
N MET A 198 3.74 0.74 -17.87
CA MET A 198 5.11 1.24 -17.99
C MET A 198 5.12 2.48 -18.87
N THR A 199 5.88 3.48 -18.44
CA THR A 199 6.26 4.65 -19.22
C THR A 199 7.76 4.54 -19.51
N LEU A 200 8.14 4.83 -20.75
CA LEU A 200 9.52 5.02 -21.18
C LEU A 200 9.73 6.50 -21.49
N ASP A 201 10.70 7.13 -20.83
CA ASP A 201 11.13 8.50 -21.10
C ASP A 201 12.43 8.49 -21.91
N ARG A 202 12.39 9.06 -23.12
CA ARG A 202 13.49 8.99 -24.09
C ARG A 202 14.31 10.27 -24.04
N LYS A 203 15.63 10.13 -24.19
CA LYS A 203 16.51 11.30 -24.33
C LYS A 203 16.17 12.11 -25.58
N ALA A 204 16.08 13.43 -25.40
CA ALA A 204 15.94 14.40 -26.48
C ALA A 204 17.18 14.41 -27.41
N ILE A 205 16.97 14.23 -28.72
CA ILE A 205 18.06 14.04 -29.69
C ILE A 205 18.45 15.34 -30.47
N ASP A 206 17.57 16.35 -30.65
CA ASP A 206 17.90 17.57 -31.42
C ASP A 206 16.89 18.74 -31.26
N LEU A 207 17.09 19.92 -31.86
CA LEU A 207 16.30 21.16 -31.73
C LEU A 207 14.76 21.04 -31.89
N MET A 208 14.26 19.98 -32.56
CA MET A 208 12.82 19.64 -32.63
C MET A 208 12.28 19.01 -31.33
N SER A 209 13.16 18.50 -30.45
CA SER A 209 12.84 17.93 -29.14
C SER A 209 12.17 18.95 -28.24
N SER A 210 12.56 20.23 -28.31
CA SER A 210 11.95 21.29 -27.49
C SER A 210 10.44 21.47 -27.72
N MET A 211 9.94 21.05 -28.89
CA MET A 211 8.51 21.07 -29.22
C MET A 211 7.82 19.74 -28.88
N GLU A 212 8.54 18.61 -28.92
CA GLU A 212 8.04 17.29 -28.52
C GLU A 212 7.99 17.14 -26.98
N GLU A 213 9.00 17.61 -26.26
CA GLU A 213 9.04 17.75 -24.79
C GLU A 213 7.89 18.64 -24.31
N ALA A 214 7.60 19.74 -25.01
CA ALA A 214 6.47 20.62 -24.68
C ALA A 214 5.09 19.95 -24.92
N LEU A 215 5.05 18.83 -25.64
CA LEU A 215 3.86 18.06 -25.98
C LEU A 215 3.84 16.63 -25.37
N ASN A 216 4.84 16.25 -24.58
CA ASN A 216 5.07 14.90 -24.03
C ASN A 216 4.93 13.77 -25.08
N LEU A 217 5.48 13.95 -26.29
CA LEU A 217 5.35 12.97 -27.39
C LEU A 217 6.44 11.87 -27.37
N ASP A 218 7.50 12.09 -26.62
CA ASP A 218 8.59 11.17 -26.29
C ASP A 218 8.19 10.11 -25.25
N GLU A 219 7.27 10.45 -24.35
CA GLU A 219 6.71 9.53 -23.36
C GLU A 219 5.90 8.41 -24.04
N ARG A 220 6.38 7.16 -23.91
CA ARG A 220 5.67 5.98 -24.43
C ARG A 220 5.03 5.21 -23.29
N LEU A 221 3.70 5.35 -23.17
CA LEU A 221 2.90 4.54 -22.26
C LEU A 221 2.54 3.20 -22.90
N MET A 222 2.82 2.13 -22.17
CA MET A 222 2.46 0.78 -22.55
C MET A 222 1.88 0.00 -21.37
N ARG A 223 1.06 -1.00 -21.68
CA ARG A 223 0.40 -1.85 -20.71
C ARG A 223 0.60 -3.31 -21.07
N PHE A 224 1.02 -4.11 -20.11
CA PHE A 224 1.17 -5.55 -20.27
C PHE A 224 0.90 -6.28 -18.96
N THR A 225 0.59 -7.56 -19.07
CA THR A 225 0.37 -8.45 -17.92
C THR A 225 1.52 -9.45 -17.86
N VAL A 226 2.00 -9.72 -16.64
CA VAL A 226 2.99 -10.75 -16.36
C VAL A 226 2.36 -11.81 -15.47
N THR A 227 2.51 -13.08 -15.81
CA THR A 227 1.97 -14.16 -14.97
C THR A 227 3.01 -14.67 -13.98
N ARG A 228 2.55 -15.29 -12.90
CA ARG A 228 3.43 -16.00 -11.96
C ARG A 228 4.27 -17.07 -12.67
N GLU A 229 3.65 -17.82 -13.58
CA GLU A 229 4.32 -18.88 -14.35
C GLU A 229 5.48 -18.32 -15.17
N GLU A 230 5.27 -17.21 -15.88
CA GLU A 230 6.29 -16.54 -16.68
C GLU A 230 7.49 -16.08 -15.83
N LEU A 231 7.23 -15.57 -14.62
CA LEU A 231 8.26 -15.09 -13.69
C LEU A 231 8.91 -16.19 -12.84
N GLU A 232 8.36 -17.40 -12.82
CA GLU A 232 8.89 -18.55 -12.08
C GLU A 232 9.61 -19.57 -12.97
N ASP A 233 9.50 -19.40 -14.29
CA ASP A 233 10.24 -20.21 -15.24
C ASP A 233 11.75 -19.98 -15.09
N LYS A 234 12.52 -21.07 -15.13
CA LYS A 234 13.97 -21.06 -14.98
C LYS A 234 14.69 -20.43 -16.16
N GLU A 235 14.07 -20.44 -17.33
CA GLU A 235 14.58 -19.79 -18.54
C GLU A 235 14.36 -18.26 -18.49
N ASN A 236 13.58 -17.78 -17.51
CA ASN A 236 13.28 -16.37 -17.28
C ASN A 236 12.81 -15.65 -18.56
N PRO A 237 11.76 -16.16 -19.23
CA PRO A 237 11.27 -15.63 -20.51
C PRO A 237 10.84 -14.16 -20.41
N PHE A 238 10.52 -13.69 -19.20
CA PHE A 238 10.18 -12.30 -18.97
C PHE A 238 11.38 -11.35 -19.20
N GLU A 239 12.63 -11.74 -18.90
CA GLU A 239 13.79 -10.87 -19.14
C GLU A 239 14.02 -10.64 -20.65
N GLU A 240 13.88 -11.68 -21.46
CA GLU A 240 13.93 -11.58 -22.91
C GLU A 240 12.80 -10.71 -23.43
N ARG A 241 11.56 -10.96 -22.97
CA ARG A 241 10.39 -10.14 -23.35
C ARG A 241 10.55 -8.68 -22.93
N PHE A 242 11.08 -8.41 -21.74
CA PHE A 242 11.33 -7.06 -21.25
C PHE A 242 12.40 -6.36 -22.08
N THR A 243 13.44 -7.09 -22.50
CA THR A 243 14.45 -6.58 -23.44
C THR A 243 13.81 -6.21 -24.77
N GLU A 244 13.01 -7.08 -25.36
CA GLU A 244 12.30 -6.81 -26.62
C GLU A 244 11.36 -5.59 -26.51
N ILE A 245 10.66 -5.47 -25.38
CA ILE A 245 9.80 -4.34 -25.07
C ILE A 245 10.59 -3.03 -25.11
N VAL A 246 11.75 -2.97 -24.45
CA VAL A 246 12.57 -1.75 -24.37
C VAL A 246 13.22 -1.44 -25.72
N GLU A 247 13.76 -2.45 -26.40
CA GLU A 247 14.50 -2.28 -27.66
C GLU A 247 13.61 -1.85 -28.84
N GLN A 248 12.28 -2.04 -28.77
CA GLN A 248 11.35 -1.48 -29.75
C GLN A 248 11.33 0.06 -29.82
N TYR A 249 11.87 0.74 -28.80
CA TYR A 249 11.83 2.20 -28.66
C TYR A 249 13.21 2.87 -28.75
N ILE A 250 14.25 2.11 -29.10
CA ILE A 250 15.59 2.60 -29.39
C ILE A 250 15.67 2.98 -30.86
#